data_AF-A0A2D4Q2A7-F1
#
_entry.id   AF-A0A2D4Q2A7-F1
#
_cell.length_a   1.000
_cell.length_b   1.000
_cell.length_c   1.000
_cell.angle_alpha   90.00
_cell.angle_beta   90.00
_cell.angle_gamma   90.00
#
_symmetry.space_group_name_H-M   'P 1'
#
loop_
_entity.id
_entity.type
_entity.pdbx_description
1 polymer ?
#
loop_
_entity_poly.entity_id
_entity_poly.type
_entity_poly.pdbx_seq_one_letter_code
_entity_poly.pdbx_strand_id
1 'polypeptide(L)'
;MGDKIHNIQQIINKTEQLIQKMEEKTEQIDKKVEDMYHKLIKVDKEHERSIIMLEMDRVEYFLSFQNIEEEKEEDLTEKIAELLADALEKSKQEVLSGIDKIFRIYTSCI
;
A
#
# COMPACT_ATOMS: atom_id res chain seq x y z
N MET A 1 -23.24 -63.34 12.97
CA MET A 1 -23.46 -62.05 13.65
C MET A 1 -22.14 -61.41 14.09
N GLY A 2 -21.16 -62.20 14.58
CA GLY A 2 -19.83 -61.72 14.99
C GLY A 2 -18.99 -61.02 13.90
N ASP A 3 -18.94 -61.54 12.66
CA ASP A 3 -18.11 -60.94 11.60
C ASP A 3 -18.55 -59.53 11.19
N LYS A 4 -19.87 -59.28 11.22
CA LYS A 4 -20.43 -57.93 10.96
C LYS A 4 -20.04 -56.96 12.08
N ILE A 5 -20.06 -57.40 13.33
CA ILE A 5 -19.63 -56.59 14.48
C ILE A 5 -18.13 -56.28 14.40
N HIS A 6 -17.31 -57.26 14.04
CA HIS A 6 -15.87 -57.05 13.85
C HIS A 6 -15.56 -56.02 12.75
N ASN A 7 -16.26 -56.11 11.61
CA ASN A 7 -16.10 -55.15 10.51
C ASN A 7 -16.50 -53.72 10.93
N ILE A 8 -17.60 -53.58 11.67
CA ILE A 8 -18.02 -52.28 12.22
C ILE A 8 -16.95 -51.71 13.15
N GLN A 9 -16.37 -52.52 14.04
CA GLN A 9 -15.31 -52.08 14.95
C GLN A 9 -14.07 -51.57 14.20
N GLN A 10 -13.68 -52.23 13.10
CA GLN A 10 -12.57 -51.76 12.27
C GLN A 10 -12.87 -50.41 11.59
N ILE A 11 -14.10 -50.21 11.12
CA ILE A 11 -14.52 -48.94 10.51
C ILE A 11 -14.50 -47.81 11.54
N ILE A 12 -14.98 -48.06 12.77
CA ILE A 12 -14.95 -47.09 13.87
C ILE A 12 -13.51 -46.66 14.14
N ASN A 13 -12.59 -47.60 14.38
CA ASN A 13 -11.19 -47.29 14.68
C ASN A 13 -10.51 -46.49 13.55
N LYS A 14 -10.79 -46.83 12.28
CA LYS A 14 -10.26 -46.06 11.13
C LYS A 14 -10.85 -44.65 11.08
N THR A 15 -12.13 -44.50 11.41
CA THR A 15 -12.81 -43.21 11.40
C THR A 15 -12.29 -42.31 12.51
N GLU A 16 -12.08 -42.84 13.72
CA GLU A 16 -11.47 -42.13 14.85
C GLU A 16 -10.07 -41.60 14.50
N GLN A 17 -9.22 -42.43 13.88
CA GLN A 17 -7.89 -42.01 13.44
C GLN A 17 -7.94 -40.90 12.37
N LEU A 18 -8.94 -40.91 11.49
CA LEU A 18 -9.12 -39.86 10.50
C LEU A 18 -9.57 -38.55 11.16
N ILE A 19 -10.50 -38.63 12.12
CA ILE A 19 -10.98 -37.47 12.89
C ILE A 19 -9.81 -36.81 13.62
N GLN A 20 -9.01 -37.57 14.35
CA GLN A 20 -7.86 -37.04 15.08
C GLN A 20 -6.86 -36.32 14.15
N LYS A 21 -6.56 -36.91 12.98
CA LYS A 21 -5.69 -36.27 11.97
C LYS A 21 -6.30 -35.00 11.39
N MET A 22 -7.63 -34.94 11.27
CA MET A 22 -8.29 -33.71 10.82
C MET A 22 -8.23 -32.63 11.90
N GLU A 23 -8.46 -32.97 13.17
CA GLU A 23 -8.36 -32.04 14.29
C GLU A 23 -6.96 -31.41 14.38
N GLU A 24 -5.90 -32.24 14.32
CA GLU A 24 -4.51 -31.76 14.30
C GLU A 24 -4.22 -30.83 13.12
N LYS A 25 -4.75 -31.15 11.93
CA LYS A 25 -4.61 -30.30 10.74
C LYS A 25 -5.36 -28.98 10.88
N THR A 26 -6.58 -29.02 11.41
CA THR A 26 -7.39 -27.82 11.65
C THR A 26 -6.68 -26.90 12.63
N GLU A 27 -6.16 -27.42 13.74
CA GLU A 27 -5.42 -26.62 14.72
C GLU A 27 -4.16 -25.98 14.11
N GLN A 28 -3.45 -26.71 13.25
CA GLN A 28 -2.30 -26.16 12.53
C GLN A 28 -2.68 -25.07 11.52
N ILE A 29 -3.83 -25.21 10.86
CA ILE A 29 -4.35 -24.20 9.92
C ILE A 29 -4.76 -22.96 10.70
N ASP A 30 -5.48 -23.10 11.81
CA ASP A 30 -5.94 -21.98 12.63
C ASP A 30 -4.76 -21.14 13.12
N LYS A 31 -3.71 -21.78 13.65
CA LYS A 31 -2.46 -21.09 14.05
C LYS A 31 -1.82 -20.33 12.88
N LYS A 32 -1.75 -20.93 11.69
CA LYS A 32 -1.19 -20.26 10.50
C LYS A 32 -2.04 -19.08 10.05
N VAL A 33 -3.36 -19.19 10.11
CA VAL A 33 -4.28 -18.10 9.76
C VAL A 33 -4.12 -16.94 10.74
N GLU A 34 -4.03 -17.24 12.04
CA GLU A 34 -3.79 -16.23 13.07
C GLU A 34 -2.45 -15.51 12.86
N ASP A 35 -1.36 -16.25 12.62
CA ASP A 35 -0.05 -15.67 12.31
C ASP A 35 -0.09 -14.78 11.05
N MET A 36 -0.80 -15.22 10.02
CA MET A 36 -0.98 -14.43 8.80
C MET A 36 -1.75 -13.15 9.07
N TYR A 37 -2.81 -13.20 9.87
CA TYR A 37 -3.62 -12.05 10.22
C TYR A 37 -2.80 -11.00 10.98
N HIS A 38 -1.99 -11.42 11.96
CA HIS A 38 -1.09 -10.53 12.68
C HIS A 38 -0.05 -9.87 11.77
N LYS A 39 0.54 -10.63 10.83
CA LYS A 39 1.48 -10.10 9.84
C LYS A 39 0.82 -9.09 8.91
N LEU A 40 -0.40 -9.37 8.46
CA LEU A 40 -1.15 -8.48 7.59
C LEU A 40 -1.43 -7.13 8.28
N ILE A 41 -1.92 -7.14 9.52
CA ILE A 41 -2.14 -5.91 10.29
C ILE A 41 -0.86 -5.10 10.46
N LYS A 42 0.27 -5.78 10.69
CA LYS A 42 1.55 -5.10 10.84
C LYS A 42 1.98 -4.40 9.56
N VAL A 43 1.94 -5.11 8.42
CA VAL A 43 2.29 -4.56 7.11
C VAL A 43 1.37 -3.42 6.72
N ASP A 44 0.08 -3.53 6.99
CA ASP A 44 -0.91 -2.50 6.71
C ASP A 44 -0.59 -1.20 7.47
N LYS A 45 -0.30 -1.28 8.76
CA LYS A 45 0.12 -0.13 9.57
C LYS A 45 1.45 0.49 9.11
N GLU A 46 2.40 -0.34 8.68
CA GLU A 46 3.69 0.14 8.13
C GLU A 46 3.48 0.85 6.78
N HIS A 47 2.55 0.35 5.97
CA HIS A 47 2.17 0.95 4.69
C HIS A 47 1.46 2.30 4.89
N GLU A 48 0.47 2.37 5.78
CA GLU A 48 -0.20 3.62 6.15
C GLU A 48 0.80 4.67 6.63
N ARG A 49 1.74 4.31 7.51
CA ARG A 49 2.80 5.23 7.97
C ARG A 49 3.68 5.73 6.84
N SER A 50 4.04 4.85 5.89
CA SER A 50 4.86 5.21 4.75
C SER A 50 4.14 6.20 3.82
N ILE A 51 2.84 5.99 3.59
CA ILE A 51 2.00 6.94 2.85
C ILE A 51 1.96 8.28 3.57
N ILE A 52 1.70 8.28 4.88
CA ILE A 52 1.64 9.51 5.69
C ILE A 52 2.97 10.27 5.60
N MET A 53 4.12 9.59 5.73
CA MET A 53 5.43 10.24 5.59
C MET A 53 5.62 10.86 4.20
N LEU A 54 5.29 10.16 3.12
CA LEU A 54 5.42 10.69 1.77
C LEU A 54 4.50 11.89 1.52
N GLU A 55 3.28 11.85 2.06
CA GLU A 55 2.33 12.97 1.99
C GLU A 55 2.80 14.17 2.82
N MET A 56 3.38 13.93 4.01
CA MET A 56 3.99 14.96 4.84
C MET A 56 5.18 15.63 4.16
N ASP A 57 6.12 14.84 3.62
CA ASP A 57 7.26 15.35 2.86
C ASP A 57 6.77 16.19 1.67
N ARG A 58 5.74 15.72 0.96
CA ARG A 58 5.13 16.48 -0.15
C ARG A 58 4.57 17.82 0.32
N VAL A 59 3.82 17.83 1.42
CA VAL A 59 3.24 19.06 2.00
C VAL A 59 4.34 20.02 2.46
N GLU A 60 5.42 19.53 3.06
CA GLU A 60 6.57 20.34 3.46
C GLU A 60 7.22 21.05 2.27
N TYR A 61 7.41 20.36 1.15
CA TYR A 61 7.90 20.98 -0.08
C TYR A 61 6.95 22.07 -0.59
N PHE A 62 5.65 21.79 -0.67
CA PHE A 62 4.68 22.79 -1.14
C PHE A 62 4.62 24.02 -0.24
N LEU A 63 4.63 23.84 1.09
CA LEU A 63 4.68 24.96 2.04
C LEU A 63 5.97 25.76 1.89
N SER A 64 7.11 25.11 1.65
CA SER A 64 8.37 25.79 1.43
C SER A 64 8.35 26.67 0.18
N PHE A 65 7.76 26.18 -0.93
CA PHE A 65 7.58 26.98 -2.14
C PHE A 65 6.62 28.15 -1.91
N GLN A 66 5.48 27.90 -1.27
CA GLN A 66 4.51 28.96 -0.94
C GLN A 66 5.16 30.05 -0.09
N ASN A 67 5.93 29.70 0.94
CA ASN A 67 6.63 30.67 1.78
C ASN A 67 7.62 31.53 0.96
N ILE A 68 8.28 30.96 -0.05
CA ILE A 68 9.19 31.72 -0.92
C ILE A 68 8.40 32.68 -1.84
N GLU A 69 7.28 32.23 -2.42
CA GLU A 69 6.40 33.11 -3.22
C GLU A 69 5.86 34.27 -2.37
N GLU A 70 5.43 33.98 -1.13
CA GLU A 70 4.94 34.98 -0.17
C GLU A 70 6.04 35.94 0.28
N GLU A 71 7.25 35.45 0.58
CA GLU A 71 8.37 36.30 1.04
C GLU A 71 8.92 37.20 -0.08
N LYS A 72 8.98 36.69 -1.31
CA LYS A 72 9.58 37.40 -2.45
C LYS A 72 8.58 38.17 -3.30
N GLU A 73 7.28 37.93 -3.11
CA GLU A 73 6.19 38.42 -3.99
C GLU A 73 6.42 38.06 -5.48
N GLU A 74 7.10 36.93 -5.72
CA GLU A 74 7.42 36.42 -7.06
C GLU A 74 6.61 35.16 -7.35
N ASP A 75 6.16 35.01 -8.60
CA ASP A 75 5.59 33.75 -9.10
C ASP A 75 6.73 32.77 -9.38
N LEU A 76 6.88 31.77 -8.51
CA LEU A 76 7.94 30.76 -8.62
C LEU A 76 7.74 29.89 -9.85
N THR A 77 6.50 29.64 -10.26
CA THR A 77 6.18 28.87 -11.46
C THR A 77 6.70 29.57 -12.70
N GLU A 78 6.47 30.88 -12.81
CA GLU A 78 7.02 31.71 -13.89
C GLU A 78 8.54 31.75 -13.85
N LYS A 79 9.17 31.87 -12.67
CA LYS A 79 10.64 31.88 -12.55
C LYS A 79 11.29 30.56 -12.92
N ILE A 80 10.72 29.45 -12.48
CA ILE A 80 11.18 28.11 -12.84
C ILE A 80 11.01 27.90 -14.35
N ALA A 81 9.88 28.33 -14.93
CA ALA A 81 9.65 28.21 -16.35
C ALA A 81 10.61 29.07 -17.18
N GLU A 82 10.96 30.27 -16.73
CA GLU A 82 11.99 31.12 -17.34
C GLU A 82 13.37 30.43 -17.34
N LEU A 83 13.81 29.94 -16.17
CA LEU A 83 15.11 29.26 -16.05
C LEU A 83 15.18 27.98 -16.91
N LEU A 84 14.10 27.20 -16.94
CA LEU A 84 14.02 25.97 -17.72
C LEU A 84 13.87 26.25 -19.22
N ALA A 85 13.17 27.31 -19.63
CA ALA A 85 13.07 27.72 -21.02
C ALA A 85 14.45 28.02 -21.59
N ASP A 86 15.25 28.78 -20.85
CA ASP A 86 16.63 29.10 -21.22
C ASP A 86 17.50 27.83 -21.27
N ALA A 87 17.45 27.00 -20.23
CA ALA A 87 18.28 25.79 -20.16
C ALA A 87 17.92 24.71 -21.19
N LEU A 88 16.64 24.63 -21.59
CA LEU A 88 16.14 23.64 -22.54
C LEU A 88 16.03 24.19 -23.97
N GLU A 89 16.38 25.46 -24.19
CA GLU A 89 16.22 26.18 -25.46
C GLU A 89 14.79 26.06 -26.02
N LYS A 90 13.79 26.15 -25.14
CA LYS A 90 12.35 26.06 -25.47
C LYS A 90 11.63 27.35 -25.11
N SER A 91 10.45 27.56 -25.67
CA SER A 91 9.64 28.69 -25.22
C SER A 91 9.14 28.46 -23.80
N LYS A 92 9.04 29.55 -23.02
CA LYS A 92 8.44 29.54 -21.68
C LYS A 92 7.04 28.90 -21.67
N GLN A 93 6.25 29.14 -22.71
CA GLN A 93 4.89 28.58 -22.83
C GLN A 93 4.90 27.06 -23.03
N GLU A 94 5.87 26.51 -23.77
CA GLU A 94 6.04 25.06 -23.91
C GLU A 94 6.44 24.41 -22.58
N VAL A 95 7.32 25.07 -21.81
CA VAL A 95 7.75 24.61 -20.49
C VAL A 95 6.58 24.67 -19.50
N LEU A 96 5.85 25.78 -19.43
CA LEU A 96 4.66 25.94 -18.58
C LEU A 96 3.60 24.88 -18.88
N SER A 97 3.33 24.59 -20.15
CA SER A 97 2.40 23.53 -20.53
C SER A 97 2.89 22.12 -20.13
N GLY A 98 4.21 21.91 -20.08
CA GLY A 98 4.82 20.68 -19.58
C GLY A 98 4.71 20.53 -18.07
N ILE A 99 5.01 21.62 -17.34
CA ILE A 99 4.86 21.72 -15.88
C ILE A 99 3.40 21.45 -15.49
N ASP A 100 2.44 22.16 -16.09
CA ASP A 100 1.01 22.00 -15.80
C ASP A 100 0.54 20.55 -16.02
N LYS A 101 1.05 19.82 -17.02
CA LYS A 101 0.71 18.41 -17.22
C LYS A 101 1.23 17.47 -16.12
N ILE A 102 2.37 17.79 -15.51
CA ILE A 102 2.95 17.01 -14.40
C ILE A 102 2.20 17.32 -13.10
N PHE A 103 1.86 18.59 -12.86
CA PHE A 103 1.18 19.03 -11.65
C PHE A 103 -0.34 18.79 -11.66
N ARG A 104 -1.00 18.80 -12.83
CA ARG A 104 -2.45 18.58 -12.97
C ARG A 104 -2.89 17.12 -12.74
N ILE A 105 -1.97 16.16 -12.79
CA ILE A 105 -2.28 14.77 -12.39
C ILE A 105 -2.64 14.70 -10.89
N TYR A 106 -2.24 15.69 -10.09
CA TYR A 106 -2.42 15.66 -8.62
C TYR A 106 -3.59 16.48 -8.07
N THR A 107 -4.36 17.19 -8.90
CA THR A 107 -5.58 17.90 -8.44
C THR A 107 -6.88 17.18 -8.76
N SER A 108 -6.83 15.97 -9.33
CA SER A 108 -8.00 15.12 -9.55
C SER A 108 -8.30 14.16 -8.38
N CYS A 109 -7.94 14.54 -7.16
CA CYS A 109 -8.34 13.83 -5.95
C CYS A 109 -9.22 14.75 -5.07
N ILE A 110 -10.52 14.39 -5.05
CA ILE A 110 -11.58 14.70 -4.05
C ILE A 110 -12.26 16.06 -4.19
#